data_AF-A0A2E0UTV5-F1
#
_entry.id   AF-A0A2E0UTV5-F1
#
_cell.length_a   1.000
_cell.length_b   1.000
_cell.length_c   1.000
_cell.angle_alpha   90.00
_cell.angle_beta   90.00
_cell.angle_gamma   90.00
#
_symmetry.space_group_name_H-M   'P 1'
#
loop_
_entity.id
_entity.type
_entity.pdbx_description
1 polymer ?
#
loop_
_entity_poly.entity_id
_entity_poly.type
_entity_poly.pdbx_seq_one_letter_code
_entity_poly.pdbx_strand_id
1 'polypeptide(L)'
;MTSIKKTRKFKPVLSLDFDGVLHWYRNGWKGAAVIDDDPTPGAVEFVTNAQNYFKVVIYSSRSNQPGGTEAMQAWMKKHGFPEVEFAKEKPKAFLTIDDRAINFQGKWFDPQELLKFKPWNK
;
A
#
# COMPACT_ATOMS: atom_id res chain seq x y z
N MET A 1 11.50 -15.73 -30.92
CA MET A 1 10.89 -14.44 -31.29
C MET A 1 9.97 -13.98 -30.17
N THR A 2 10.52 -13.32 -29.17
CA THR A 2 9.74 -12.83 -28.03
C THR A 2 9.04 -11.56 -28.49
N SER A 3 7.72 -11.62 -28.66
CA SER A 3 6.89 -10.47 -28.97
C SER A 3 7.21 -9.35 -27.98
N ILE A 4 7.79 -8.25 -28.48
CA ILE A 4 7.92 -7.01 -27.73
C ILE A 4 6.49 -6.57 -27.47
N LYS A 5 5.96 -6.91 -26.29
CA LYS A 5 4.65 -6.45 -25.84
C LYS A 5 4.66 -4.92 -25.95
N LYS A 6 3.78 -4.38 -26.81
CA LYS A 6 3.51 -2.94 -26.92
C LYS A 6 3.58 -2.33 -25.53
N THR A 7 4.52 -1.41 -25.31
CA THR A 7 4.63 -0.65 -24.08
C THR A 7 3.25 -0.02 -23.81
N ARG A 8 2.67 -0.31 -22.64
CA ARG A 8 1.34 0.22 -22.29
C ARG A 8 1.35 1.75 -22.47
N LYS A 9 0.31 2.29 -23.09
CA LYS A 9 0.17 3.74 -23.35
C LYS A 9 0.22 4.58 -22.06
N PHE A 10 -0.14 3.97 -20.92
CA PHE A 10 -0.05 4.55 -19.58
C PHE A 10 0.48 3.52 -18.59
N LYS A 11 1.16 3.99 -17.55
CA LYS A 11 1.55 3.12 -16.43
C LYS A 11 0.29 2.67 -15.68
N PRO A 12 0.09 1.37 -15.47
CA PRO A 12 -1.00 0.86 -14.63
C PRO A 12 -0.89 1.38 -13.19
N VAL A 13 -2.00 1.49 -12.48
CA VAL A 13 -2.02 1.91 -11.07
C VAL A 13 -1.66 0.74 -10.16
N LEU A 14 -0.64 0.91 -9.32
CA LEU A 14 -0.34 0.02 -8.19
C LEU A 14 -0.80 0.70 -6.91
N SER A 15 -1.82 0.13 -6.26
CA SER A 15 -2.29 0.62 -4.96
C SER A 15 -1.50 -0.07 -3.85
N LEU A 16 -0.97 0.71 -2.92
CA LEU A 16 -0.30 0.20 -1.72
C LEU A 16 -1.12 0.61 -0.51
N ASP A 17 -1.41 -0.34 0.39
CA ASP A 17 -1.78 0.03 1.75
C ASP A 17 -0.58 0.66 2.47
N PHE A 18 -0.85 1.33 3.59
CA PHE A 18 0.15 2.00 4.39
C PHE A 18 0.54 1.21 5.64
N ASP A 19 -0.42 0.95 6.54
CA ASP A 19 -0.17 0.40 7.88
C ASP A 19 -0.09 -1.14 7.88
N GLY A 20 1.13 -1.65 7.94
CA GLY A 20 1.43 -3.09 7.80
C GLY A 20 2.06 -3.42 6.45
N VAL A 21 2.13 -2.45 5.53
CA VAL A 21 2.79 -2.61 4.21
C VAL A 21 3.99 -1.68 4.09
N LEU A 22 3.81 -0.36 4.13
CA LEU A 22 4.90 0.61 4.05
C LEU A 22 5.44 0.98 5.43
N HIS A 23 4.53 1.17 6.38
CA HIS A 23 4.77 1.42 7.79
C HIS A 23 4.65 0.10 8.56
N TRP A 24 5.59 -0.23 9.45
CA TRP A 24 5.63 -1.55 10.11
C TRP A 24 4.39 -1.83 10.95
N TYR A 25 3.82 -0.80 11.58
CA TYR A 25 2.56 -0.89 12.34
C TYR A 25 2.61 -1.87 13.54
N ARG A 26 3.75 -1.92 14.25
CA ARG A 26 3.93 -2.74 15.47
C ARG A 26 3.01 -2.30 16.59
N ASN A 27 2.92 -0.99 16.76
CA ASN A 27 2.27 -0.33 17.87
C ASN A 27 0.75 -0.19 17.72
N GLY A 28 0.18 -0.67 16.60
CA GLY A 28 -1.24 -0.60 16.30
C GLY A 28 -1.75 0.82 16.00
N TRP A 29 -3.08 0.97 15.95
CA TRP A 29 -3.73 2.23 15.62
C TRP A 29 -3.62 3.25 16.75
N LYS A 30 -3.16 4.47 16.42
CA LYS A 30 -3.05 5.61 17.36
C LYS A 30 -3.74 6.88 16.86
N GLY A 31 -4.61 6.74 15.86
CA GLY A 31 -5.24 7.87 15.16
C GLY A 31 -4.53 8.22 13.85
N ALA A 32 -5.26 8.84 12.92
CA ALA A 32 -4.80 9.01 11.54
C ALA A 32 -3.53 9.84 11.39
N ALA A 33 -3.35 10.86 12.25
CA ALA A 33 -2.19 11.76 12.21
C ALA A 33 -0.97 11.25 12.98
N VAL A 34 -1.06 10.11 13.68
CA VAL A 34 0.04 9.55 14.50
C VAL A 34 0.64 8.34 13.79
N ILE A 35 1.89 8.49 13.35
CA ILE A 35 2.69 7.46 12.70
C ILE A 35 4.02 7.39 13.44
N ASP A 36 4.23 6.32 14.20
CA ASP A 36 5.28 6.22 15.23
C ASP A 36 6.16 4.98 15.09
N ASP A 37 6.18 4.38 13.90
CA ASP A 37 7.01 3.23 13.57
C ASP A 37 7.87 3.49 12.32
N ASP A 38 8.83 2.61 12.09
CA ASP A 38 9.74 2.64 10.94
C ASP A 38 9.08 2.08 9.68
N PRO A 39 9.66 2.38 8.50
CA PRO A 39 9.31 1.68 7.28
C PRO A 39 9.54 0.17 7.38
N THR A 40 8.76 -0.62 6.64
CA THR A 40 9.10 -2.03 6.45
C THR A 40 10.41 -2.14 5.66
N PRO A 41 11.25 -3.16 5.93
CA PRO A 41 12.53 -3.31 5.22
C PRO A 41 12.34 -3.34 3.69
N GLY A 42 13.10 -2.51 2.97
CA GLY A 42 13.05 -2.43 1.51
C GLY A 42 11.90 -1.59 0.93
N ALA A 43 10.99 -1.04 1.75
CA ALA A 43 9.83 -0.29 1.25
C ALA A 43 10.21 0.93 0.39
N VAL A 44 11.22 1.69 0.80
CA VAL A 44 11.69 2.89 0.07
C VAL A 44 12.22 2.52 -1.31
N GLU A 45 13.08 1.50 -1.38
CA GLU A 45 13.63 0.99 -2.64
C GLU A 45 12.52 0.42 -3.53
N PHE A 46 11.59 -0.34 -2.95
CA PHE A 46 10.46 -0.90 -3.69
C PHE A 46 9.60 0.19 -4.33
N VAL A 47 9.16 1.19 -3.57
CA VAL A 47 8.32 2.28 -4.09
C VAL A 47 9.06 3.04 -5.20
N THR A 48 10.34 3.33 -5.01
CA THR A 48 11.20 3.98 -6.02
C THR A 48 11.27 3.18 -7.32
N ASN A 49 11.56 1.88 -7.23
CA ASN A 49 11.67 1.01 -8.40
C ASN A 49 10.32 0.75 -9.06
N ALA A 50 9.24 0.63 -8.28
CA ALA A 50 7.90 0.41 -8.79
C ALA A 50 7.41 1.57 -9.68
N GLN A 51 7.83 2.80 -9.41
CA GLN A 51 7.47 3.97 -10.24
C GLN A 51 7.98 3.88 -11.68
N ASN A 52 9.00 3.06 -11.97
CA ASN A 52 9.43 2.81 -13.36
C ASN A 52 8.34 2.12 -14.20
N TYR A 53 7.47 1.34 -13.55
CA TYR A 53 6.48 0.48 -14.20
C TYR A 53 5.04 0.88 -13.91
N PHE A 54 4.79 1.48 -12.75
CA PHE A 54 3.45 1.78 -12.23
C PHE A 54 3.29 3.26 -11.90
N LYS A 55 2.03 3.71 -11.94
CA LYS A 55 1.61 4.88 -11.17
C LYS A 55 1.32 4.38 -9.75
N VAL A 56 2.22 4.66 -8.82
CA VAL A 56 2.07 4.23 -7.42
C VAL A 56 1.11 5.17 -6.69
N VAL A 57 0.12 4.59 -6.03
CA VAL A 57 -0.91 5.30 -5.26
C VAL A 57 -1.00 4.65 -3.89
N ILE A 58 -1.00 5.45 -2.82
CA ILE A 58 -1.27 4.97 -1.47
C ILE A 58 -2.76 5.09 -1.19
N TYR A 59 -3.37 4.01 -0.72
CA TYR A 59 -4.75 3.98 -0.27
C TYR A 59 -4.79 3.37 1.13
N SER A 60 -5.12 4.19 2.12
CA SER A 60 -5.10 3.82 3.54
C SER A 60 -6.36 4.31 4.24
N SER A 61 -6.76 3.64 5.32
CA SER A 61 -7.78 4.13 6.25
C SER A 61 -7.45 5.50 6.85
N ARG A 62 -6.19 5.98 6.75
CA ARG A 62 -5.79 7.34 7.11
C ARG A 62 -6.17 8.39 6.07
N SER A 63 -6.25 8.02 4.78
CA SER A 63 -6.33 8.98 3.67
C SER A 63 -7.57 9.86 3.69
N ASN A 64 -8.69 9.37 4.21
CA ASN A 64 -9.96 10.11 4.29
C ASN A 64 -10.17 10.82 5.64
N GLN A 65 -9.25 10.69 6.59
CA GLN A 65 -9.35 11.30 7.91
C GLN A 65 -8.58 12.63 7.96
N PRO A 66 -9.06 13.62 8.74
CA PRO A 66 -8.35 14.89 8.92
C PRO A 66 -6.90 14.67 9.38
N GLY A 67 -5.94 15.28 8.68
CA GLY A 67 -4.51 15.21 9.00
C GLY A 67 -3.82 13.90 8.60
N GLY A 68 -4.56 12.89 8.12
CA GLY A 68 -3.99 11.58 7.82
C GLY A 68 -3.09 11.58 6.58
N THR A 69 -3.51 12.28 5.51
CA THR A 69 -2.68 12.40 4.30
C THR A 69 -1.41 13.19 4.58
N GLU A 70 -1.52 14.30 5.32
CA GLU A 70 -0.41 15.17 5.68
C GLU A 70 0.60 14.43 6.57
N ALA A 71 0.13 13.65 7.53
CA ALA A 71 0.99 12.82 8.37
C ALA A 71 1.74 11.76 7.56
N MET A 72 1.05 11.02 6.67
CA MET A 72 1.69 10.03 5.80
C MET A 72 2.73 10.68 4.88
N GLN A 73 2.42 11.82 4.27
CA GLN A 73 3.35 12.57 3.43
C GLN A 73 4.60 13.02 4.21
N ALA A 74 4.43 13.59 5.40
CA ALA A 74 5.53 14.04 6.24
C ALA A 74 6.42 12.87 6.68
N TRP A 75 5.81 11.76 7.10
CA TRP A 75 6.52 10.54 7.47
C TRP A 75 7.28 9.96 6.28
N MET A 76 6.65 9.83 5.11
CA MET A 76 7.29 9.31 3.90
C MET A 76 8.48 10.16 3.47
N LYS A 77 8.34 11.48 3.50
CA LYS A 77 9.42 12.42 3.20
C LYS A 77 10.59 12.26 4.19
N LYS A 78 10.30 12.14 5.49
CA LYS A 78 11.31 11.93 6.54
C LYS A 78 12.14 10.66 6.29
N HIS A 79 11.50 9.60 5.78
CA HIS A 79 12.14 8.31 5.53
C HIS A 79 12.69 8.13 4.11
N GLY A 80 12.69 9.19 3.28
CA GLY A 80 13.31 9.18 1.96
C GLY A 80 12.51 8.48 0.87
N PHE A 81 11.19 8.29 1.05
CA PHE A 81 10.34 7.82 -0.03
C PHE A 81 10.21 8.86 -1.16
N PRO A 82 10.05 8.43 -2.42
CA PRO A 82 9.71 9.33 -3.50
C PRO A 82 8.27 9.85 -3.36
N GLU A 83 7.95 10.92 -4.07
CA GLU A 83 6.59 11.48 -4.09
C GLU A 83 5.60 10.49 -4.73
N VAL A 84 4.42 10.34 -4.12
CA VAL A 84 3.32 9.47 -4.58
C VAL A 84 1.98 10.17 -4.39
N GLU A 85 0.95 9.66 -5.07
CA GLU A 85 -0.42 10.11 -4.87
C GLU A 85 -1.09 9.37 -3.70
N PHE A 86 -1.97 10.07 -2.98
CA PHE A 86 -2.78 9.52 -1.90
C PHE A 86 -4.26 9.51 -2.30
N ALA A 87 -4.84 8.33 -2.43
CA ALA A 87 -6.25 8.18 -2.77
C ALA A 87 -7.13 8.28 -1.52
N LYS A 88 -8.23 9.04 -1.60
CA LYS A 88 -9.25 9.14 -0.55
C LYS A 88 -10.36 8.08 -0.69
N GLU A 89 -10.49 7.52 -1.88
CA GLU A 89 -11.47 6.50 -2.24
C GLU A 89 -10.75 5.34 -2.94
N LYS A 90 -11.42 4.19 -3.06
CA LYS A 90 -10.85 2.99 -3.69
C LYS A 90 -10.32 3.32 -5.10
N PRO A 91 -9.00 3.22 -5.34
CA PRO A 91 -8.46 3.52 -6.66
C PRO A 91 -8.85 2.44 -7.66
N LYS A 92 -8.92 2.82 -8.95
CA LYS A 92 -9.04 1.88 -10.08
C LYS A 92 -7.70 1.17 -10.33
N ALA A 93 -7.23 0.46 -9.31
CA ALA A 93 -5.93 -0.19 -9.29
C ALA A 93 -5.88 -1.36 -10.28
N PHE A 94 -4.76 -1.49 -10.98
CA PHE A 94 -4.43 -2.72 -11.71
C PHE A 94 -4.09 -3.84 -10.73
N LEU A 95 -3.40 -3.50 -9.64
CA LEU A 95 -3.05 -4.41 -8.55
C LEU A 95 -3.00 -3.64 -7.23
N THR A 96 -3.32 -4.33 -6.13
CA THR A 96 -3.19 -3.81 -4.77
C THR A 96 -2.27 -4.71 -3.95
N ILE A 97 -1.40 -4.10 -3.12
CA ILE A 97 -0.62 -4.79 -2.08
C ILE A 97 -1.13 -4.28 -0.73
N ASP A 98 -1.58 -5.20 0.11
CA ASP A 98 -2.27 -4.93 1.38
C ASP A 98 -1.98 -6.09 2.34
N ASP A 99 -1.68 -5.79 3.61
CA ASP A 99 -1.25 -6.78 4.59
C ASP A 99 -2.41 -7.65 5.10
N ARG A 100 -3.66 -7.30 4.78
CA ARG A 100 -4.90 -7.96 5.22
C ARG A 100 -5.80 -8.39 4.07
N ALA A 101 -5.31 -8.38 2.82
CA ALA A 101 -6.07 -8.83 1.66
C ALA A 101 -5.76 -10.29 1.29
N ILE A 102 -6.82 -11.05 1.00
CA ILE A 102 -6.71 -12.38 0.41
C ILE A 102 -7.10 -12.29 -1.06
N ASN A 103 -6.26 -12.82 -1.96
CA ASN A 103 -6.59 -12.89 -3.38
C ASN A 103 -7.74 -13.90 -3.60
N PHE A 104 -8.86 -13.44 -4.14
CA PHE A 104 -9.96 -14.32 -4.49
C PHE A 104 -9.65 -15.09 -5.78
N GLN A 105 -9.48 -16.41 -5.65
CA GLN A 105 -9.12 -17.30 -6.74
C GLN A 105 -10.35 -17.99 -7.39
N GLY A 106 -11.54 -17.41 -7.25
CA GLY A 106 -12.78 -18.01 -7.77
C GLY A 106 -13.43 -19.05 -6.85
N LYS A 107 -12.99 -19.15 -5.60
CA LYS A 107 -13.56 -20.02 -4.56
C LYS A 107 -13.76 -19.23 -3.28
N TRP A 108 -14.90 -19.46 -2.62
CA TRP A 108 -15.25 -18.78 -1.39
C TRP A 108 -14.59 -19.45 -0.18
N PHE A 109 -14.19 -18.62 0.79
CA PHE A 109 -13.61 -19.04 2.04
C PHE A 109 -14.71 -19.31 3.07
N ASP A 110 -14.45 -20.21 4.02
CA ASP A 110 -15.27 -20.33 5.22
C ASP A 110 -15.05 -19.08 6.11
N PRO A 111 -16.11 -18.32 6.44
CA PRO A 111 -15.98 -17.15 7.31
C PRO A 111 -15.35 -17.44 8.67
N GLN A 112 -15.54 -18.63 9.24
CA GLN A 112 -14.92 -18.98 10.53
C GLN A 112 -13.41 -19.15 10.41
N GLU A 113 -12.94 -19.70 9.28
CA GLU A 113 -11.51 -19.83 9.02
C GLU A 113 -10.86 -18.46 8.78
N LEU A 114 -11.60 -17.48 8.23
CA LEU A 114 -11.10 -16.11 8.06
C LEU A 114 -10.74 -15.43 9.40
N LEU A 115 -11.42 -15.78 10.50
CA LEU A 115 -11.11 -15.24 11.83
C LEU A 115 -9.73 -15.63 12.34
N LYS A 116 -9.12 -16.67 11.77
CA LYS A 116 -7.78 -17.15 12.14
C LYS A 116 -6.66 -16.39 11.43
N PHE A 117 -7.00 -15.46 10.53
CA PHE A 117 -6.03 -14.67 9.79
C PHE A 117 -5.08 -13.91 10.72
N LYS A 118 -3.78 -13.96 10.40
CA LYS A 118 -2.75 -13.13 11.01
C LYS A 118 -1.98 -12.41 9.90
N PRO A 119 -1.74 -11.10 10.02
CA PRO A 119 -0.86 -10.41 9.09
C PRO A 119 0.57 -10.94 9.25
N TRP A 120 1.41 -10.73 8.24
CA TRP A 120 2.76 -11.30 8.15
C TRP A 120 3.70 -10.86 9.28
N ASN A 121 3.37 -9.80 10.00
CA ASN A 121 4.19 -9.14 11.02
C ASN A 121 3.70 -9.40 12.46
N LYS A 122 2.91 -10.46 12.71
CA LYS A 122 2.34 -10.82 14.01
C LYS A 122 2.51 -12.30 14.36
#